data_AF-C5P8J1-F1
#
_entry.id   AF-C5P8J1-F1
#
_cell.length_a   1.000
_cell.length_b   1.000
_cell.length_c   1.000
_cell.angle_alpha   90.00
_cell.angle_beta   90.00
_cell.angle_gamma   90.00
#
_symmetry.space_group_name_H-M   'P 1'
#
loop_
_entity.id
_entity.type
_entity.pdbx_description
1 polymer ?
#
loop_
_entity_poly.entity_id
_entity_poly.type
_entity_poly.pdbx_seq_one_letter_code
_entity_poly.pdbx_strand_id
1 'polypeptide(L)'
;MCMAEMVTYLPISSPFIRFAGRYVDEAFGVAAGYNFFVFEAAMVPFEIVACNFIIHYWSDIVPAAVIISIVIVIYAIINFFAVHWYGESEFWLAIGKALLIIALIIYTFIVMLGGNPIGDRFGFRYWRDPGSFAELHKTGDLGRFLGFLQCLIQASFTIAGPDYVSMAAGEAENPRKSMPRAYNAVFYRLTSFFILGSLAVGINVPYNDPTMKDAFTKGLPGAAASPYVISMNRLKIPIFPHIVNAMVLMAAFSAGNSYVYCASRSLYGLALEGKAPRIFTRCTKNGVPTYCVMLVLLIALLSFLQVSNSAGVVLQWFVSLVTASQLINFSIMAFTYIRFKKACDAQGLSRDSLPFKSPWQPFLAWYAFVGCAIMAVVGGYTVFLPGKWDVPTFLFSYTMVAVVPFLFIGWKVFKRTRFLKPTEVDLMQDLDEIEEYTRNFVPQPPRNTVEKILDKMF
;
A
#
# COMPACT_ATOMS: atom_id res chain seq x y z
N MET A 1 13.98 1.51 -6.01
CA MET A 1 15.37 1.38 -6.51
C MET A 1 15.71 -0.05 -6.89
N CYS A 2 15.72 -1.02 -5.96
CA CYS A 2 15.99 -2.44 -6.28
C CYS A 2 15.09 -2.99 -7.39
N MET A 3 13.77 -2.77 -7.25
CA MET A 3 12.79 -3.15 -8.27
C MET A 3 13.00 -2.43 -9.60
N ALA A 4 13.36 -1.15 -9.56
CA ALA A 4 13.58 -0.37 -10.78
C ALA A 4 14.69 -0.97 -11.65
N GLU A 5 15.84 -1.38 -11.06
CA GLU A 5 16.91 -2.03 -11.82
C GLU A 5 16.51 -3.38 -12.41
N MET A 6 15.82 -4.23 -11.64
CA MET A 6 15.42 -5.56 -12.14
C MET A 6 14.35 -5.46 -13.22
N VAL A 7 13.36 -4.58 -13.02
CA VAL A 7 12.23 -4.41 -13.95
C VAL A 7 12.65 -3.72 -15.24
N THR A 8 13.58 -2.77 -15.20
CA THR A 8 14.08 -2.15 -16.43
C THR A 8 15.00 -3.08 -17.21
N TYR A 9 15.71 -3.97 -16.52
CA TYR A 9 16.48 -5.01 -17.19
C TYR A 9 15.56 -5.98 -17.92
N LEU A 10 14.58 -6.54 -17.19
CA LEU A 10 13.67 -7.57 -17.69
C LEU A 10 12.20 -7.21 -17.39
N PRO A 11 11.57 -6.34 -18.19
CA PRO A 11 10.19 -5.93 -17.98
C PRO A 11 9.22 -7.07 -18.31
N ILE A 12 8.73 -7.74 -17.27
CA ILE A 12 7.74 -8.83 -17.37
C ILE A 12 6.54 -8.53 -16.47
N SER A 13 5.40 -9.17 -16.75
CA SER A 13 4.19 -9.05 -15.92
C SER A 13 4.42 -9.61 -14.51
N SER A 14 3.88 -8.94 -13.49
CA SER A 14 4.04 -9.29 -12.06
C SER A 14 5.49 -9.60 -11.64
N PRO A 15 6.43 -8.67 -11.91
CA PRO A 15 7.85 -8.99 -11.92
C PRO A 15 8.39 -9.37 -10.53
N PHE A 16 7.93 -8.75 -9.44
CA PHE A 16 8.50 -9.08 -8.12
C PHE A 16 8.23 -10.54 -7.68
N ILE A 17 7.08 -11.11 -8.06
CA ILE A 17 6.74 -12.52 -7.78
C ILE A 17 7.56 -13.45 -8.68
N ARG A 18 7.61 -13.15 -9.98
CA ARG A 18 8.33 -13.97 -10.97
C ARG A 18 9.84 -13.91 -10.75
N PHE A 19 10.41 -12.76 -10.43
CA PHE A 19 11.82 -12.60 -10.08
C PHE A 19 12.18 -13.34 -8.80
N ALA A 20 11.32 -13.36 -7.80
CA ALA A 20 11.55 -14.16 -6.60
C ALA A 20 11.67 -15.66 -6.94
N GLY A 21 10.82 -16.17 -7.84
CA GLY A 21 10.95 -17.53 -8.37
C GLY A 21 12.22 -17.75 -9.21
N ARG A 22 12.51 -16.81 -10.12
CA ARG A 22 13.57 -16.92 -11.14
C ARG A 22 14.99 -16.72 -10.61
N TYR A 23 15.18 -15.80 -9.67
CA TYR A 23 16.51 -15.43 -9.16
C TYR A 23 16.86 -16.09 -7.81
N VAL A 24 15.87 -16.67 -7.13
CA VAL A 24 16.05 -17.21 -5.77
C VAL A 24 15.69 -18.69 -5.71
N ASP A 25 14.40 -19.00 -5.75
CA ASP A 25 13.82 -20.34 -5.58
C ASP A 25 12.32 -20.25 -5.94
N GLU A 26 11.78 -21.27 -6.62
CA GLU A 26 10.36 -21.33 -6.96
C GLU A 26 9.47 -21.23 -5.71
N ALA A 27 9.84 -21.89 -4.60
CA ALA A 27 9.13 -21.80 -3.32
C ALA A 27 9.09 -20.36 -2.77
N PHE A 28 10.14 -19.57 -3.03
CA PHE A 28 10.22 -18.17 -2.60
C PHE A 28 9.25 -17.30 -3.40
N GLY A 29 9.12 -17.56 -4.72
CA GLY A 29 8.11 -16.93 -5.56
C GLY A 29 6.68 -17.27 -5.14
N VAL A 30 6.41 -18.53 -4.75
CA VAL A 30 5.09 -18.94 -4.22
C VAL A 30 4.75 -18.20 -2.93
N ALA A 31 5.69 -18.16 -1.97
CA ALA A 31 5.49 -17.47 -0.72
C ALA A 31 5.25 -15.95 -0.93
N ALA A 32 6.01 -15.33 -1.85
CA ALA A 32 5.81 -13.93 -2.23
C ALA A 32 4.42 -13.66 -2.83
N GLY A 33 3.98 -14.52 -3.75
CA GLY A 33 2.69 -14.34 -4.42
C GLY A 33 1.50 -14.52 -3.48
N TYR A 34 1.53 -15.54 -2.60
CA TYR A 34 0.47 -15.71 -1.60
C TYR A 34 0.47 -14.60 -0.55
N ASN A 35 1.64 -14.13 -0.12
CA ASN A 35 1.73 -12.98 0.79
C ASN A 35 1.12 -11.72 0.16
N PHE A 36 1.42 -11.47 -1.11
CA PHE A 36 0.84 -10.35 -1.85
C PHE A 36 -0.67 -10.50 -2.04
N PHE A 37 -1.16 -11.69 -2.37
CA PHE A 37 -2.60 -11.94 -2.44
C PHE A 37 -3.31 -11.63 -1.11
N VAL A 38 -2.77 -12.10 0.03
CA VAL A 38 -3.36 -11.84 1.34
C VAL A 38 -3.30 -10.36 1.69
N PHE A 39 -2.19 -9.67 1.37
CA PHE A 39 -2.05 -8.22 1.52
C PHE A 39 -3.18 -7.47 0.79
N GLU A 40 -3.35 -7.73 -0.50
CA GLU A 40 -4.39 -7.09 -1.32
C GLU A 40 -5.80 -7.44 -0.81
N ALA A 41 -6.05 -8.71 -0.50
CA ALA A 41 -7.36 -9.17 -0.05
C ALA A 41 -7.73 -8.63 1.33
N ALA A 42 -6.76 -8.40 2.22
CA ALA A 42 -6.98 -7.81 3.54
C ALA A 42 -7.20 -6.29 3.50
N MET A 43 -6.72 -5.60 2.46
CA MET A 43 -7.04 -4.19 2.24
C MET A 43 -8.51 -3.96 1.86
N VAL A 44 -9.18 -4.94 1.23
CA VAL A 44 -10.60 -4.84 0.89
C VAL A 44 -11.50 -4.62 2.12
N PRO A 45 -11.49 -5.48 3.15
CA PRO A 45 -12.29 -5.24 4.35
C PRO A 45 -11.82 -4.01 5.12
N PHE A 46 -10.53 -3.64 5.08
CA PHE A 46 -10.04 -2.38 5.66
C PHE A 46 -10.75 -1.16 5.05
N GLU A 47 -10.81 -1.08 3.72
CA GLU A 47 -11.47 0.05 3.04
C GLU A 47 -12.97 0.06 3.26
N ILE A 48 -13.63 -1.11 3.35
CA ILE A 48 -15.07 -1.18 3.68
C ILE A 48 -15.33 -0.65 5.11
N VAL A 49 -14.48 -1.00 6.08
CA VAL A 49 -14.57 -0.47 7.44
C VAL A 49 -14.32 1.04 7.44
N ALA A 50 -13.36 1.53 6.64
CA ALA A 50 -13.11 2.95 6.48
C ALA A 50 -14.31 3.70 5.87
N CYS A 51 -14.94 3.16 4.83
CA CYS A 51 -16.17 3.72 4.24
C CYS A 51 -17.28 3.83 5.28
N ASN A 52 -17.53 2.76 6.05
CA ASN A 52 -18.51 2.79 7.13
C ASN A 52 -18.18 3.89 8.15
N PHE A 53 -16.93 3.92 8.62
CA PHE A 53 -16.45 4.90 9.58
C PHE A 53 -16.64 6.35 9.12
N ILE A 54 -16.41 6.63 7.83
CA ILE A 54 -16.60 7.97 7.25
C ILE A 54 -18.09 8.31 7.08
N ILE A 55 -18.95 7.36 6.67
CA ILE A 55 -20.39 7.60 6.49
C ILE A 55 -21.07 8.00 7.81
N HIS A 56 -20.63 7.43 8.92
CA HIS A 56 -21.06 7.80 10.27
C HIS A 56 -20.80 9.28 10.62
N TYR A 57 -20.02 10.02 9.82
CA TYR A 57 -19.94 11.47 9.95
C TYR A 57 -21.27 12.19 9.70
N TRP A 58 -22.07 11.73 8.72
CA TRP A 58 -23.32 12.39 8.35
C TRP A 58 -24.54 11.78 9.05
N SER A 59 -24.52 10.47 9.34
CA SER A 59 -25.66 9.80 9.96
C SER A 59 -25.25 8.49 10.62
N ASP A 60 -25.73 8.28 11.84
CA ASP A 60 -25.61 7.03 12.60
C ASP A 60 -26.89 6.16 12.54
N ILE A 61 -27.87 6.58 11.73
CA ILE A 61 -29.17 5.90 11.66
C ILE A 61 -29.05 4.53 10.97
N VAL A 62 -28.15 4.42 10.00
CA VAL A 62 -27.97 3.19 9.23
C VAL A 62 -27.02 2.26 9.99
N PRO A 63 -27.42 1.03 10.33
CA PRO A 63 -26.53 0.09 10.99
C PRO A 63 -25.30 -0.25 10.14
N ALA A 64 -24.14 -0.40 10.77
CA ALA A 64 -22.88 -0.73 10.10
C ALA A 64 -23.00 -1.96 9.18
N ALA A 65 -23.74 -2.99 9.62
CA ALA A 65 -24.00 -4.20 8.83
C ALA A 65 -24.63 -3.91 7.46
N VAL A 66 -25.52 -2.92 7.38
CA VAL A 66 -26.21 -2.53 6.15
C VAL A 66 -25.24 -1.81 5.22
N ILE A 67 -24.45 -0.86 5.74
CA ILE A 67 -23.45 -0.13 4.94
C ILE A 67 -22.42 -1.10 4.36
N ILE A 68 -21.89 -2.00 5.18
CA ILE A 68 -20.95 -3.05 4.76
C ILE A 68 -21.54 -3.89 3.61
N SER A 69 -22.77 -4.38 3.79
CA SER A 69 -23.45 -5.20 2.80
C SER A 69 -23.60 -4.45 1.47
N ILE A 70 -24.00 -3.17 1.52
CA ILE A 70 -24.14 -2.33 0.33
C ILE A 70 -22.79 -2.18 -0.39
N VAL A 71 -21.70 -1.86 0.32
CA VAL A 71 -20.38 -1.68 -0.31
C VAL A 71 -19.89 -2.97 -0.96
N ILE A 72 -20.05 -4.13 -0.30
CA ILE A 72 -19.67 -5.44 -0.86
C ILE A 72 -20.48 -5.75 -2.14
N VAL A 73 -21.79 -5.49 -2.13
CA VAL A 73 -22.64 -5.70 -3.30
C VAL A 73 -22.21 -4.79 -4.45
N ILE A 74 -21.90 -3.52 -4.18
CA ILE A 74 -21.44 -2.60 -5.21
C ILE A 74 -20.09 -3.07 -5.78
N TYR A 75 -19.14 -3.50 -4.94
CA TYR A 75 -17.87 -4.07 -5.40
C TYR A 75 -18.08 -5.30 -6.28
N ALA A 76 -19.01 -6.18 -5.91
CA ALA A 76 -19.37 -7.32 -6.74
C ALA A 76 -19.90 -6.87 -8.11
N ILE A 77 -20.83 -5.92 -8.15
CA ILE A 77 -21.40 -5.41 -9.40
C ILE A 77 -20.31 -4.80 -10.29
N ILE A 78 -19.43 -3.96 -9.73
CA ILE A 78 -18.37 -3.30 -10.49
C ILE A 78 -17.39 -4.34 -11.06
N ASN A 79 -16.94 -5.30 -10.25
CA ASN A 79 -15.93 -6.28 -10.66
C ASN A 79 -16.48 -7.33 -11.62
N PHE A 80 -17.77 -7.69 -11.54
CA PHE A 80 -18.38 -8.64 -12.47
C PHE A 80 -18.84 -8.01 -13.80
N PHE A 81 -19.38 -6.78 -13.76
CA PHE A 81 -20.09 -6.21 -14.91
C PHE A 81 -19.44 -4.94 -15.49
N ALA A 82 -18.77 -4.12 -14.67
CA ALA A 82 -18.28 -2.80 -15.08
C ALA A 82 -16.75 -2.72 -15.26
N VAL A 83 -16.05 -3.86 -15.31
CA VAL A 83 -14.58 -3.87 -15.32
C VAL A 83 -13.95 -3.12 -16.51
N HIS A 84 -14.69 -2.93 -17.60
CA HIS A 84 -14.21 -2.23 -18.80
C HIS A 84 -14.14 -0.70 -18.59
N TRP A 85 -15.00 -0.16 -17.72
CA TRP A 85 -15.05 1.26 -17.38
C TRP A 85 -14.15 1.63 -16.21
N TYR A 86 -13.61 0.62 -15.53
CA TYR A 86 -12.84 0.79 -14.30
C TYR A 86 -11.55 1.60 -14.54
N GLY A 87 -10.81 1.32 -15.62
CA GLY A 87 -9.54 2.01 -15.92
C GLY A 87 -9.69 3.53 -16.09
N GLU A 88 -10.65 3.96 -16.92
CA GLU A 88 -10.96 5.38 -17.12
C GLU A 88 -11.48 6.04 -15.84
N SER A 89 -12.39 5.39 -15.12
CA SER A 89 -12.96 5.95 -13.89
C SER A 89 -11.88 6.14 -12.81
N GLU A 90 -11.00 5.16 -12.65
CA GLU A 90 -9.93 5.21 -11.65
C GLU A 90 -8.90 6.32 -11.98
N PHE A 91 -8.65 6.60 -13.26
CA PHE A 91 -7.80 7.72 -13.66
C PHE A 91 -8.36 9.07 -13.15
N TRP A 92 -9.65 9.33 -13.37
CA TRP A 92 -10.29 10.57 -12.89
C TRP A 92 -10.35 10.63 -11.35
N LEU A 93 -10.64 9.51 -10.69
CA LEU A 93 -10.66 9.43 -9.23
C LEU A 93 -9.26 9.65 -8.63
N ALA A 94 -8.21 9.17 -9.30
CA ALA A 94 -6.82 9.41 -8.89
C ALA A 94 -6.43 10.88 -8.96
N ILE A 95 -6.89 11.62 -9.99
CA ILE A 95 -6.72 13.08 -10.07
C ILE A 95 -7.43 13.76 -8.89
N GLY A 96 -8.66 13.35 -8.58
CA GLY A 96 -9.40 13.85 -7.42
C GLY A 96 -8.64 13.66 -6.09
N LYS A 97 -8.06 12.48 -5.86
CA LYS A 97 -7.22 12.17 -4.69
C LYS A 97 -6.01 13.12 -4.59
N ALA A 98 -5.33 13.38 -5.71
CA ALA A 98 -4.19 14.30 -5.73
C ALA A 98 -4.60 15.76 -5.44
N LEU A 99 -5.71 16.22 -6.02
CA LEU A 99 -6.25 17.55 -5.78
C LEU A 99 -6.66 17.75 -4.31
N LEU A 100 -7.28 16.74 -3.69
CA LEU A 100 -7.62 16.76 -2.27
C LEU A 100 -6.37 16.98 -1.40
N ILE A 101 -5.28 16.24 -1.64
CA ILE A 101 -4.04 16.39 -0.86
C ILE A 101 -3.48 17.80 -1.00
N ILE A 102 -3.41 18.33 -2.22
CA ILE A 102 -2.94 19.69 -2.48
C ILE A 102 -3.83 20.72 -1.77
N ALA A 103 -5.15 20.55 -1.83
CA ALA A 103 -6.10 21.43 -1.16
C ALA A 103 -5.93 21.43 0.37
N LEU A 104 -5.66 20.27 0.99
CA LEU A 104 -5.43 20.17 2.43
C LEU A 104 -4.11 20.81 2.88
N ILE A 105 -3.06 20.72 2.05
CA ILE A 105 -1.78 21.41 2.30
C ILE A 105 -1.97 22.93 2.21
N ILE A 106 -2.63 23.43 1.15
CA ILE A 106 -2.93 24.85 0.97
C ILE A 106 -3.82 25.36 2.10
N TYR A 107 -4.86 24.60 2.46
CA TYR A 107 -5.73 24.90 3.59
C TYR A 107 -4.91 25.16 4.86
N THR A 108 -3.98 24.25 5.18
CA THR A 108 -3.14 24.34 6.37
C THR A 108 -2.30 25.62 6.37
N PHE A 109 -1.69 25.95 5.22
CA PHE A 109 -0.92 27.18 5.05
C PHE A 109 -1.76 28.45 5.23
N ILE A 110 -3.00 28.47 4.74
CA ILE A 110 -3.90 29.61 4.89
C ILE A 110 -4.32 29.77 6.36
N VAL A 111 -4.75 28.68 7.00
CA VAL A 111 -5.28 28.77 8.37
C VAL A 111 -4.19 29.07 9.39
N MET A 112 -2.97 28.56 9.20
CA MET A 112 -1.85 28.83 10.11
C MET A 112 -1.43 30.32 10.11
N LEU A 113 -1.67 31.03 9.00
CA LEU A 113 -1.41 32.46 8.84
C LEU A 113 -2.57 33.36 9.29
N GLY A 114 -3.64 32.79 9.84
CA GLY A 114 -4.81 33.52 10.34
C GLY A 114 -5.92 33.71 9.30
N GLY A 115 -5.84 33.04 8.15
CA GLY A 115 -6.93 32.98 7.16
C GLY A 115 -8.09 32.07 7.59
N ASN A 116 -8.49 32.15 8.87
CA ASN A 116 -9.57 31.37 9.45
C ASN A 116 -10.62 32.31 10.08
N PRO A 117 -11.89 31.87 10.23
CA PRO A 117 -12.98 32.69 10.79
C PRO A 117 -12.72 33.29 12.18
N ILE A 118 -11.78 32.72 12.94
CA ILE A 118 -11.41 33.17 14.28
C ILE A 118 -10.30 34.24 14.22
N GLY A 119 -9.58 34.35 13.10
CA GLY A 119 -8.44 35.24 12.93
C GLY A 119 -7.19 34.80 13.71
N ASP A 120 -7.15 33.58 14.24
CA ASP A 120 -6.03 33.11 15.07
C ASP A 120 -4.83 32.71 14.20
N ARG A 121 -3.67 33.31 14.47
CA ARG A 121 -2.39 32.96 13.85
C ARG A 121 -1.63 32.00 14.74
N PHE A 122 -1.91 30.70 14.59
CA PHE A 122 -1.28 29.69 15.42
C PHE A 122 0.09 29.22 14.91
N GLY A 123 0.39 29.30 13.61
CA GLY A 123 1.69 28.88 13.08
C GLY A 123 2.10 27.48 13.60
N PHE A 124 3.32 27.36 14.14
CA PHE A 124 3.84 26.12 14.74
C PHE A 124 3.55 25.97 16.25
N ARG A 125 2.46 26.58 16.77
CA ARG A 125 2.13 26.58 18.21
C ARG A 125 2.14 25.16 18.79
N TYR A 126 1.47 24.21 18.16
CA TYR A 126 1.34 22.84 18.66
C TYR A 126 2.62 22.00 18.61
N TRP A 127 3.57 22.37 17.74
CA TRP A 127 4.91 21.77 17.70
C TRP A 127 5.78 22.21 18.88
N ARG A 128 5.45 23.35 19.50
CA ARG A 128 6.15 23.85 20.70
C ARG A 128 5.45 23.41 21.98
N ASP A 129 4.14 23.50 22.01
CA ASP A 129 3.30 23.13 23.16
C ASP A 129 2.00 22.47 22.66
N PRO A 130 1.77 21.17 22.92
CA PRO A 130 2.45 20.26 23.87
C PRO A 130 3.77 19.64 23.38
N GLY A 131 4.23 19.95 22.16
CA GLY A 131 5.47 19.42 21.59
C GLY A 131 5.27 18.33 20.54
N SER A 132 6.36 17.94 19.86
CA SER A 132 6.33 17.02 18.71
C SER A 132 6.50 15.54 19.06
N PHE A 133 7.06 15.21 20.23
CA PHE A 133 7.30 13.83 20.66
C PHE A 133 6.49 13.50 21.91
N ALA A 134 5.40 12.75 21.71
CA ALA A 134 4.56 12.27 22.79
C ALA A 134 5.16 11.05 23.48
N GLU A 135 5.00 10.96 24.80
CA GLU A 135 5.38 9.79 25.59
C GLU A 135 4.33 8.68 25.42
N LEU A 136 4.79 7.46 25.13
CA LEU A 136 3.95 6.29 24.94
C LEU A 136 4.40 5.13 25.85
N HIS A 137 3.45 4.59 26.63
CA HIS A 137 3.61 3.41 27.52
C HIS A 137 4.55 3.55 28.73
N LYS A 138 5.58 4.38 28.62
CA LYS A 138 6.55 4.72 29.67
C LYS A 138 6.70 6.24 29.70
N THR A 139 7.23 6.76 30.80
CA THR A 139 7.55 8.19 30.94
C THR A 139 9.00 8.49 30.56
N GLY A 140 9.28 9.74 30.18
CA GLY A 140 10.62 10.19 29.81
C GLY A 140 11.10 9.72 28.43
N ASP A 141 12.42 9.64 28.23
CA ASP A 141 13.01 9.42 26.90
C ASP A 141 12.67 8.07 26.29
N LEU A 142 12.56 7.02 27.11
CA LEU A 142 12.08 5.71 26.66
C LEU A 142 10.64 5.80 26.17
N GLY A 143 9.78 6.56 26.85
CA GLY A 143 8.41 6.81 26.42
C GLY A 143 8.32 7.50 25.06
N ARG A 144 9.15 8.53 24.85
CA ARG A 144 9.24 9.26 23.57
C ARG A 144 9.76 8.37 22.44
N PHE A 145 10.75 7.52 22.72
CA PHE A 145 11.25 6.54 21.76
C PHE A 145 10.19 5.51 21.37
N LEU A 146 9.43 4.98 22.33
CA LEU A 146 8.32 4.07 22.05
C LEU A 146 7.20 4.75 21.23
N GLY A 147 6.92 6.03 21.50
CA GLY A 147 6.02 6.84 20.70
C GLY A 147 6.51 6.98 19.26
N PHE A 148 7.78 7.33 19.06
CA PHE A 148 8.41 7.37 17.74
C PHE A 148 8.35 6.01 17.03
N LEU A 149 8.68 4.93 17.72
CA LEU A 149 8.64 3.57 17.17
C LEU A 149 7.23 3.19 16.72
N GLN A 150 6.21 3.52 17.50
CA GLN A 150 4.82 3.30 17.12
C GLN A 150 4.43 4.10 15.88
N CYS A 151 4.86 5.37 15.78
CA CYS A 151 4.66 6.18 14.58
C CYS A 151 5.38 5.59 13.37
N LEU A 152 6.60 5.05 13.54
CA LEU A 152 7.35 4.41 12.47
C LEU A 152 6.67 3.13 11.94
N ILE A 153 6.10 2.31 12.84
CA ILE A 153 5.31 1.12 12.47
C ILE A 153 4.07 1.55 11.67
N GLN A 154 3.34 2.56 12.15
CA GLN A 154 2.15 3.07 11.46
C GLN A 154 2.51 3.72 10.11
N ALA A 155 3.62 4.45 10.02
CA ALA A 155 4.10 5.01 8.76
C ALA A 155 4.52 3.94 7.75
N SER A 156 4.95 2.76 8.22
CA SER A 156 5.30 1.63 7.35
C SER A 156 4.07 1.08 6.60
N PHE A 157 2.87 1.18 7.19
CA PHE A 157 1.61 0.87 6.51
C PHE A 157 1.35 1.79 5.32
N THR A 158 1.62 3.10 5.47
CA THR A 158 1.21 4.10 4.47
C THR A 158 2.09 4.09 3.22
N ILE A 159 3.26 3.46 3.27
CA ILE A 159 4.19 3.39 2.15
C ILE A 159 3.98 2.10 1.35
N ALA A 160 3.22 2.20 0.25
CA ALA A 160 3.10 1.18 -0.79
C ALA A 160 3.39 1.80 -2.17
N GLY A 161 3.53 0.99 -3.23
CA GLY A 161 3.67 1.52 -4.59
C GLY A 161 4.75 0.87 -5.46
N PRO A 162 5.96 0.55 -4.97
CA PRO A 162 7.00 -0.04 -5.82
C PRO A 162 6.56 -1.36 -6.47
N ASP A 163 5.80 -2.16 -5.75
CA ASP A 163 5.08 -3.34 -6.19
C ASP A 163 4.07 -3.03 -7.31
N TYR A 164 3.18 -2.05 -7.12
CA TYR A 164 2.19 -1.67 -8.13
C TYR A 164 2.80 -1.09 -9.41
N VAL A 165 3.80 -0.20 -9.28
CA VAL A 165 4.54 0.35 -10.43
C VAL A 165 5.21 -0.78 -11.20
N SER A 166 5.70 -1.81 -10.51
CA SER A 166 6.30 -2.97 -11.13
C SER A 166 5.29 -3.80 -11.93
N MET A 167 4.03 -3.92 -11.47
CA MET A 167 3.00 -4.67 -12.18
C MET A 167 2.65 -4.06 -13.54
N ALA A 168 2.68 -2.72 -13.64
CA ALA A 168 2.44 -2.00 -14.89
C ALA A 168 3.58 -2.17 -15.91
N ALA A 169 4.75 -2.69 -15.52
CA ALA A 169 5.90 -2.79 -16.40
C ALA A 169 5.69 -3.74 -17.58
N GLY A 170 4.92 -4.81 -17.40
CA GLY A 170 4.59 -5.76 -18.46
C GLY A 170 3.57 -5.22 -19.49
N GLU A 171 2.90 -4.12 -19.18
CA GLU A 171 1.88 -3.49 -20.04
C GLU A 171 2.34 -2.15 -20.62
N ALA A 172 3.52 -1.67 -20.25
CA ALA A 172 4.03 -0.38 -20.69
C ALA A 172 4.64 -0.46 -22.10
N GLU A 173 4.44 0.60 -22.90
CA GLU A 173 4.91 0.67 -24.29
C GLU A 173 6.44 0.78 -24.41
N ASN A 174 7.13 1.43 -23.47
CA ASN A 174 8.59 1.44 -23.44
C ASN A 174 9.12 1.37 -22.00
N PRO A 175 9.05 0.18 -21.38
CA PRO A 175 9.29 0.02 -19.95
C PRO A 175 10.72 0.39 -19.56
N ARG A 176 11.73 0.16 -20.41
CA ARG A 176 13.14 0.50 -20.12
C ARG A 176 13.36 2.01 -19.93
N LYS A 177 12.55 2.84 -20.60
CA LYS A 177 12.63 4.31 -20.52
C LYS A 177 11.57 4.92 -19.60
N SER A 178 10.35 4.38 -19.58
CA SER A 178 9.23 4.91 -18.79
C SER A 178 9.29 4.49 -17.33
N MET A 179 9.66 3.24 -17.02
CA MET A 179 9.68 2.74 -15.63
C MET A 179 10.62 3.52 -14.72
N PRO A 180 11.86 3.88 -15.09
CA PRO A 180 12.72 4.68 -14.22
C PRO A 180 12.09 6.01 -13.82
N ARG A 181 11.40 6.67 -14.77
CA ARG A 181 10.70 7.92 -14.53
C ARG A 181 9.51 7.70 -13.61
N ALA A 182 8.70 6.68 -13.87
CA ALA A 182 7.54 6.31 -13.04
C ALA A 182 7.96 6.00 -11.59
N TYR A 183 9.00 5.19 -11.38
CA TYR A 183 9.50 4.89 -10.03
C TYR A 183 9.99 6.13 -9.29
N ASN A 184 10.74 7.00 -9.96
CA ASN A 184 11.23 8.25 -9.36
C ASN A 184 10.06 9.19 -9.05
N ALA A 185 9.14 9.39 -9.99
CA ALA A 185 7.97 10.24 -9.82
C ALA A 185 7.11 9.76 -8.63
N VAL A 186 6.82 8.47 -8.54
CA VAL A 186 6.07 7.88 -7.42
C VAL A 186 6.80 8.09 -6.09
N PHE A 187 8.12 7.86 -6.05
CA PHE A 187 8.91 8.07 -4.84
C PHE A 187 8.85 9.53 -4.36
N TYR A 188 9.15 10.50 -5.23
CA TYR A 188 9.14 11.92 -4.87
C TYR A 188 7.73 12.40 -4.51
N ARG A 189 6.70 11.96 -5.24
CA ARG A 189 5.30 12.34 -5.00
C ARG A 189 4.79 11.80 -3.66
N LEU A 190 4.92 10.50 -3.40
CA LEU A 190 4.46 9.89 -2.14
C LEU A 190 5.22 10.47 -0.95
N THR A 191 6.54 10.59 -1.05
CA THR A 191 7.37 11.15 0.04
C THR A 191 6.96 12.59 0.33
N SER A 192 6.79 13.42 -0.71
CA SER A 192 6.38 14.82 -0.53
C SER A 192 5.00 14.92 0.10
N PHE A 193 4.01 14.17 -0.40
CA PHE A 193 2.64 14.22 0.12
C PHE A 193 2.53 13.70 1.55
N PHE A 194 3.26 12.64 1.92
CA PHE A 194 3.21 12.10 3.28
C PHE A 194 3.98 12.95 4.29
N ILE A 195 5.16 13.50 3.92
CA ILE A 195 5.91 14.38 4.81
C ILE A 195 5.16 15.70 5.00
N LEU A 196 4.73 16.35 3.91
CA LEU A 196 3.99 17.61 3.99
C LEU A 196 2.62 17.42 4.64
N GLY A 197 1.93 16.31 4.35
CA GLY A 197 0.64 15.98 4.95
C GLY A 197 0.73 15.71 6.45
N SER A 198 1.74 14.95 6.90
CA SER A 198 1.95 14.71 8.34
C SER A 198 2.37 15.98 9.08
N LEU A 199 3.24 16.80 8.48
CA LEU A 199 3.59 18.13 8.98
C LEU A 199 2.35 19.02 9.11
N ALA A 200 1.53 19.08 8.06
CA ALA A 200 0.31 19.88 8.03
C ALA A 200 -0.68 19.47 9.14
N VAL A 201 -0.91 18.17 9.32
CA VAL A 201 -1.74 17.65 10.41
C VAL A 201 -1.20 18.06 11.78
N GLY A 202 0.11 17.90 12.01
CA GLY A 202 0.74 18.29 13.28
C GLY A 202 0.71 19.79 13.55
N ILE A 203 0.64 20.63 12.51
CA ILE A 203 0.42 22.08 12.62
C ILE A 203 -1.04 22.39 12.98
N ASN A 204 -2.00 21.65 12.44
CA ASN A 204 -3.42 21.95 12.55
C ASN A 204 -4.04 21.61 13.91
N VAL A 205 -3.61 20.51 14.53
CA VAL A 205 -4.20 19.99 15.77
C VAL A 205 -3.10 19.42 16.69
N PRO A 206 -3.10 19.73 18.00
CA PRO A 206 -2.16 19.15 18.94
C PRO A 206 -2.46 17.65 19.17
N TYR A 207 -1.43 16.85 19.44
CA TYR A 207 -1.59 15.41 19.64
C TYR A 207 -2.46 15.05 20.86
N ASN A 208 -2.60 15.97 21.83
CA ASN A 208 -3.36 15.79 23.06
C ASN A 208 -4.79 16.36 22.99
N ASP A 209 -5.30 16.64 21.78
CA ASP A 209 -6.66 17.16 21.60
C ASP A 209 -7.71 16.21 22.22
N PRO A 210 -8.60 16.69 23.12
CA PRO A 210 -9.57 15.85 23.80
C PRO A 210 -10.56 15.20 22.85
N THR A 211 -10.96 15.89 21.78
CA THR A 211 -11.91 15.38 20.77
C THR A 211 -11.27 14.22 20.03
N MET A 212 -10.01 14.38 19.62
CA MET A 212 -9.25 13.31 18.97
C MET A 212 -9.08 12.11 19.91
N LYS A 213 -8.67 12.36 21.16
CA LYS A 213 -8.48 11.30 22.16
C LYS A 213 -9.78 10.55 22.46
N ASP A 214 -10.88 11.26 22.64
CA ASP A 214 -12.19 10.66 22.89
C ASP A 214 -12.71 9.87 21.68
N ALA A 215 -12.48 10.37 20.46
CA ALA A 215 -12.84 9.63 19.25
C ALA A 215 -12.13 8.26 19.18
N PHE A 216 -10.83 8.22 19.46
CA PHE A 216 -10.07 6.96 19.45
C PHE A 216 -10.37 6.05 20.66
N THR A 217 -10.58 6.61 21.85
CA THR A 217 -10.74 5.80 23.08
C THR A 217 -12.17 5.34 23.31
N LYS A 218 -13.18 6.14 22.95
CA LYS A 218 -14.60 5.84 23.17
C LYS A 218 -15.27 5.26 21.91
N GLY A 219 -14.53 5.14 20.80
CA GLY A 219 -15.04 4.61 19.54
C GLY A 219 -16.23 5.41 19.00
N LEU A 220 -16.23 6.72 19.21
CA LEU A 220 -17.35 7.59 18.82
C LEU A 220 -17.51 7.57 17.28
N PRO A 221 -18.75 7.54 16.77
CA PRO A 221 -19.00 7.56 15.34
C PRO A 221 -18.49 8.85 14.68
N GLY A 222 -18.05 8.73 13.43
CA GLY A 222 -17.85 9.86 12.53
C GLY A 222 -16.55 10.65 12.69
N ALA A 223 -16.43 11.70 11.88
CA ALA A 223 -15.20 12.45 11.59
C ALA A 223 -14.54 13.22 12.76
N ALA A 224 -14.90 12.92 14.01
CA ALA A 224 -14.17 13.37 15.20
C ALA A 224 -12.75 12.77 15.30
N ALA A 225 -12.39 11.80 14.45
CA ALA A 225 -11.04 11.24 14.37
C ALA A 225 -10.14 11.87 13.29
N SER A 226 -10.69 12.55 12.27
CA SER A 226 -9.86 13.14 11.21
C SER A 226 -9.26 14.47 11.68
N PRO A 227 -7.93 14.61 11.79
CA PRO A 227 -7.32 15.84 12.29
C PRO A 227 -7.68 17.07 11.45
N TYR A 228 -7.85 16.91 10.13
CA TYR A 228 -8.30 17.99 9.25
C TYR A 228 -9.72 18.45 9.59
N VAL A 229 -10.65 17.52 9.82
CA VAL A 229 -12.04 17.86 10.17
C VAL A 229 -12.11 18.47 11.56
N ILE A 230 -11.36 17.92 12.53
CA ILE A 230 -11.24 18.51 13.87
C ILE A 230 -10.74 19.96 13.78
N SER A 231 -9.69 20.21 12.98
CA SER A 231 -9.17 21.55 12.77
C SER A 231 -10.22 22.50 12.18
N MET A 232 -10.92 22.07 11.12
CA MET A 232 -11.97 22.87 10.48
C MET A 232 -13.13 23.20 11.42
N ASN A 233 -13.55 22.23 12.24
CA ASN A 233 -14.60 22.42 13.24
C ASN A 233 -14.15 23.39 14.34
N ARG A 234 -12.92 23.24 14.85
CA ARG A 234 -12.34 24.16 15.84
C ARG A 234 -12.22 25.58 15.31
N LEU A 235 -11.90 25.72 14.02
CA LEU A 235 -11.81 27.00 13.32
C LEU A 235 -13.17 27.54 12.84
N LYS A 236 -14.27 26.85 13.16
CA LYS A 236 -15.65 27.22 12.78
C LYS A 236 -15.84 27.35 11.26
N ILE A 237 -15.23 26.47 10.48
CA ILE A 237 -15.38 26.39 9.01
C ILE A 237 -16.52 25.41 8.70
N PRO A 238 -17.69 25.88 8.21
CA PRO A 238 -18.89 25.06 8.18
C PRO A 238 -18.94 24.03 7.04
N ILE A 239 -18.57 24.42 5.82
CA ILE A 239 -18.83 23.59 4.61
C ILE A 239 -17.66 22.65 4.30
N PHE A 240 -16.43 23.10 4.52
CA PHE A 240 -15.23 22.38 4.09
C PHE A 240 -15.09 20.96 4.67
N PRO A 241 -15.45 20.68 5.95
CA PRO A 241 -15.49 19.32 6.48
C PRO A 241 -16.29 18.33 5.64
N HIS A 242 -17.47 18.73 5.15
CA HIS A 242 -18.33 17.85 4.36
C HIS A 242 -17.71 17.51 3.00
N ILE A 243 -17.06 18.49 2.36
CA ILE A 243 -16.36 18.29 1.08
C ILE A 243 -15.20 17.31 1.26
N VAL A 244 -14.39 17.52 2.30
CA VAL A 244 -13.24 16.65 2.59
C VAL A 244 -13.69 15.23 2.89
N ASN A 245 -14.68 15.04 3.78
CA ASN A 245 -15.18 13.70 4.08
C ASN A 245 -15.79 13.01 2.85
N ALA A 246 -16.50 13.73 1.98
CA ALA A 246 -17.04 13.16 0.75
C ALA A 246 -15.93 12.70 -0.20
N MET A 247 -14.87 13.50 -0.37
CA MET A 247 -13.72 13.12 -1.19
C MET A 247 -12.92 11.96 -0.59
N VAL A 248 -12.74 11.91 0.74
CA VAL A 248 -12.08 10.80 1.42
C VAL A 248 -12.91 9.51 1.31
N LEU A 249 -14.23 9.59 1.46
CA LEU A 249 -15.13 8.45 1.25
C LEU A 249 -15.02 7.91 -0.17
N MET A 250 -15.03 8.80 -1.17
CA MET A 250 -14.86 8.42 -2.57
C MET A 250 -13.49 7.79 -2.83
N ALA A 251 -12.44 8.31 -2.18
CA ALA A 251 -11.09 7.76 -2.28
C ALA A 251 -10.98 6.36 -1.68
N ALA A 252 -11.53 6.14 -0.48
CA ALA A 252 -11.57 4.84 0.20
C ALA A 252 -12.37 3.81 -0.61
N PHE A 253 -13.56 4.21 -1.09
CA PHE A 253 -14.40 3.35 -1.91
C PHE A 253 -13.69 2.92 -3.20
N SER A 254 -13.05 3.86 -3.89
CA SER A 254 -12.23 3.61 -5.09
C SER A 254 -11.06 2.68 -4.78
N ALA A 255 -10.29 2.94 -3.73
CA ALA A 255 -9.17 2.10 -3.31
C ALA A 255 -9.61 0.65 -3.03
N GLY A 256 -10.70 0.46 -2.28
CA GLY A 256 -11.22 -0.87 -2.00
C GLY A 256 -11.63 -1.64 -3.25
N ASN A 257 -12.22 -0.97 -4.24
CA ASN A 257 -12.53 -1.60 -5.52
C ASN A 257 -11.24 -1.99 -6.29
N SER A 258 -10.22 -1.14 -6.28
CA SER A 258 -8.92 -1.42 -6.86
C SER A 258 -8.25 -2.63 -6.21
N TYR A 259 -8.36 -2.77 -4.89
CA TYR A 259 -7.85 -3.93 -4.16
C TYR A 259 -8.60 -5.23 -4.51
N VAL A 260 -9.92 -5.20 -4.72
CA VAL A 260 -10.67 -6.39 -5.19
C VAL A 260 -10.14 -6.84 -6.56
N TYR A 261 -9.93 -5.89 -7.46
CA TYR A 261 -9.40 -6.14 -8.79
C TYR A 261 -7.97 -6.69 -8.75
N CYS A 262 -7.06 -6.07 -8.00
CA CYS A 262 -5.68 -6.52 -7.86
C CYS A 262 -5.60 -7.91 -7.20
N ALA A 263 -6.25 -8.12 -6.05
CA ALA A 263 -6.25 -9.39 -5.33
C ALA A 263 -6.73 -10.56 -6.21
N SER A 264 -7.85 -10.37 -6.92
CA SER A 264 -8.44 -11.42 -7.76
C SER A 264 -7.51 -11.80 -8.92
N ARG A 265 -6.80 -10.83 -9.50
CA ARG A 265 -5.84 -11.05 -10.59
C ARG A 265 -4.53 -11.66 -10.13
N SER A 266 -4.02 -11.27 -8.96
CA SER A 266 -2.84 -11.89 -8.36
C SER A 266 -3.09 -13.37 -8.10
N LEU A 267 -4.27 -13.74 -7.57
CA LEU A 267 -4.65 -15.14 -7.38
C LEU A 267 -4.82 -15.89 -8.70
N TYR A 268 -5.44 -15.26 -9.70
CA TYR A 268 -5.57 -15.82 -11.04
C TYR A 268 -4.20 -16.10 -11.67
N GLY A 269 -3.25 -15.18 -11.55
CA GLY A 269 -1.87 -15.35 -12.03
C GLY A 269 -1.17 -16.53 -11.36
N LEU A 270 -1.31 -16.69 -10.04
CA LEU A 270 -0.79 -17.86 -9.32
C LEU A 270 -1.43 -19.17 -9.82
N ALA A 271 -2.72 -19.15 -10.15
CA ALA A 271 -3.42 -20.33 -10.66
C ALA A 271 -2.95 -20.72 -12.07
N LEU A 272 -2.69 -19.74 -12.93
CA LEU A 272 -2.13 -19.98 -14.28
C LEU A 272 -0.74 -20.61 -14.22
N GLU A 273 0.09 -20.21 -13.26
CA GLU A 273 1.42 -20.80 -13.04
C GLU A 273 1.37 -22.16 -12.31
N GLY A 274 0.18 -22.72 -12.06
CA GLY A 274 0.02 -23.99 -11.34
C GLY A 274 0.39 -23.91 -9.85
N LYS A 275 0.50 -22.70 -9.29
CA LYS A 275 0.82 -22.41 -7.89
C LYS A 275 -0.42 -22.28 -7.01
N ALA A 276 -1.59 -22.12 -7.62
CA ALA A 276 -2.89 -22.17 -6.95
C ALA A 276 -3.84 -23.17 -7.66
N PRO A 277 -4.94 -23.62 -7.01
CA PRO A 277 -5.88 -24.57 -7.59
C PRO A 277 -6.45 -24.12 -8.94
N ARG A 278 -6.54 -25.05 -9.91
CA ARG A 278 -7.02 -24.80 -11.28
C ARG A 278 -8.44 -24.23 -11.36
N ILE A 279 -9.27 -24.36 -10.32
CA ILE A 279 -10.61 -23.73 -10.30
C ILE A 279 -10.53 -22.21 -10.48
N PHE A 280 -9.45 -21.60 -10.00
CA PHE A 280 -9.23 -20.16 -10.06
C PHE A 280 -8.89 -19.66 -11.47
N THR A 281 -8.53 -20.52 -12.43
CA THR A 281 -8.25 -20.10 -13.81
C THR A 281 -9.50 -19.89 -14.67
N ARG A 282 -10.72 -20.07 -14.11
CA ARG A 282 -11.97 -19.92 -14.86
C ARG A 282 -12.41 -18.46 -14.94
N CYS A 283 -12.47 -17.94 -16.17
CA CYS A 283 -12.91 -16.58 -16.47
C CYS A 283 -14.31 -16.53 -17.11
N THR A 284 -14.99 -15.39 -16.98
CA THR A 284 -16.16 -15.04 -17.80
C THR A 284 -15.75 -14.82 -19.25
N LYS A 285 -16.75 -14.70 -20.15
CA LYS A 285 -16.54 -14.29 -21.55
C LYS A 285 -15.78 -12.96 -21.70
N ASN A 286 -15.88 -12.11 -20.68
CA ASN A 286 -15.28 -10.77 -20.63
C ASN A 286 -13.90 -10.79 -19.92
N GLY A 287 -13.32 -11.97 -19.67
CA GLY A 287 -11.98 -12.10 -19.07
C GLY A 287 -11.92 -11.94 -17.54
N VAL A 288 -13.05 -11.91 -16.83
CA VAL A 288 -13.08 -11.72 -15.37
C VAL A 288 -12.93 -13.05 -14.63
N PRO A 289 -11.94 -13.24 -13.74
CA PRO A 289 -11.72 -14.48 -13.00
C PRO A 289 -12.76 -14.67 -11.88
N THR A 290 -13.89 -15.29 -12.21
CA THR A 290 -15.08 -15.36 -11.35
C THR A 290 -14.84 -15.89 -9.94
N TYR A 291 -14.21 -17.06 -9.81
CA TYR A 291 -13.95 -17.68 -8.50
C TYR A 291 -12.93 -16.89 -7.68
N CYS A 292 -11.98 -16.20 -8.31
CA CYS A 292 -11.06 -15.33 -7.60
C CYS A 292 -11.80 -14.12 -7.02
N VAL A 293 -12.66 -13.47 -7.81
CA VAL A 293 -13.49 -12.35 -7.33
C VAL A 293 -14.39 -12.79 -6.18
N MET A 294 -15.07 -13.94 -6.32
CA MET A 294 -15.91 -14.49 -5.24
C MET A 294 -15.11 -14.76 -3.96
N LEU A 295 -13.91 -15.33 -4.05
CA LEU A 295 -13.07 -15.56 -2.88
C LEU A 295 -12.67 -14.25 -2.18
N VAL A 296 -12.31 -13.22 -2.95
CA VAL A 296 -11.97 -11.91 -2.38
C VAL A 296 -13.19 -11.25 -1.73
N LEU A 297 -14.38 -11.36 -2.32
CA LEU A 297 -15.62 -10.87 -1.71
C LEU A 297 -15.99 -11.66 -0.45
N LEU A 298 -15.68 -12.96 -0.37
CA LEU A 298 -15.83 -13.74 0.86
C LEU A 298 -14.87 -13.25 1.94
N ILE A 299 -13.63 -12.92 1.60
CA ILE A 299 -12.68 -12.30 2.53
C ILE A 299 -13.17 -10.92 2.97
N ALA A 300 -13.81 -10.16 2.08
CA ALA A 300 -14.41 -8.86 2.40
C ALA A 300 -15.49 -8.95 3.50
N LEU A 301 -16.11 -10.13 3.72
CA LEU A 301 -17.03 -10.34 4.84
C LEU A 301 -16.34 -10.20 6.21
N LEU A 302 -15.01 -10.26 6.29
CA LEU A 302 -14.29 -9.94 7.53
C LEU A 302 -14.52 -8.48 7.98
N SER A 303 -15.00 -7.59 7.10
CA SER A 303 -15.43 -6.24 7.50
C SER A 303 -16.60 -6.26 8.49
N PHE A 304 -17.42 -7.32 8.54
CA PHE A 304 -18.47 -7.49 9.55
C PHE A 304 -17.94 -7.62 10.99
N LEU A 305 -16.64 -7.84 11.20
CA LEU A 305 -16.04 -7.79 12.53
C LEU A 305 -16.30 -6.45 13.24
N GLN A 306 -16.54 -5.36 12.48
CA GLN A 306 -16.89 -4.04 13.04
C GLN A 306 -18.33 -3.95 13.57
N VAL A 307 -19.16 -4.97 13.35
CA VAL A 307 -20.50 -5.01 13.95
C VAL A 307 -20.42 -5.39 15.43
N SER A 308 -19.46 -6.23 15.79
CA SER A 308 -19.24 -6.69 17.17
C SER A 308 -18.11 -5.92 17.89
N ASN A 309 -17.32 -5.13 17.16
CA ASN A 309 -16.19 -4.36 17.67
C ASN A 309 -16.24 -2.94 17.13
N SER A 310 -15.55 -1.98 17.76
CA SER A 310 -15.46 -0.64 17.16
C SER A 310 -14.70 -0.67 15.84
N ALA A 311 -15.09 0.18 14.89
CA ALA A 311 -14.42 0.29 13.60
C ALA A 311 -12.91 0.56 13.74
N GLY A 312 -12.52 1.39 14.71
CA GLY A 312 -11.10 1.68 14.98
C GLY A 312 -10.27 0.45 15.38
N VAL A 313 -10.82 -0.45 16.18
CA VAL A 313 -10.13 -1.70 16.57
C VAL A 313 -9.94 -2.61 15.36
N VAL A 314 -10.99 -2.78 14.56
CA VAL A 314 -10.94 -3.64 13.36
C VAL A 314 -10.01 -3.06 12.30
N LEU A 315 -10.01 -1.74 12.09
CA LEU A 315 -9.04 -1.06 11.24
C LEU A 315 -7.61 -1.34 11.71
N GLN A 316 -7.34 -1.23 13.01
CA GLN A 316 -6.01 -1.48 13.56
C GLN A 316 -5.57 -2.95 13.38
N TRP A 317 -6.48 -3.91 13.46
CA TRP A 317 -6.18 -5.31 13.15
C TRP A 317 -5.76 -5.48 11.69
N PHE A 318 -6.52 -4.94 10.73
CA PHE A 318 -6.15 -5.02 9.32
C PHE A 318 -4.86 -4.25 9.02
N VAL A 319 -4.67 -3.06 9.58
CA VAL A 319 -3.40 -2.30 9.47
C VAL A 319 -2.25 -3.18 9.92
N SER A 320 -2.35 -3.84 11.07
CA SER A 320 -1.26 -4.66 11.61
C SER A 320 -0.90 -5.84 10.69
N LEU A 321 -1.92 -6.53 10.15
CA LEU A 321 -1.73 -7.66 9.23
C LEU A 321 -1.12 -7.20 7.90
N VAL A 322 -1.66 -6.13 7.34
CA VAL A 322 -1.22 -5.56 6.07
C VAL A 322 0.20 -5.01 6.19
N THR A 323 0.54 -4.30 7.27
CA THR A 323 1.90 -3.81 7.53
C THR A 323 2.90 -4.96 7.59
N ALA A 324 2.57 -6.05 8.30
CA ALA A 324 3.43 -7.22 8.37
C ALA A 324 3.67 -7.82 6.98
N SER A 325 2.59 -8.04 6.20
CA SER A 325 2.72 -8.53 4.82
C SER A 325 3.53 -7.60 3.92
N GLN A 326 3.32 -6.28 4.03
CA GLN A 326 4.00 -5.31 3.19
C GLN A 326 5.50 -5.27 3.46
N LEU A 327 5.89 -5.25 4.75
CA LEU A 327 7.29 -5.31 5.15
C LEU A 327 7.95 -6.61 4.67
N ILE A 328 7.25 -7.74 4.76
CA ILE A 328 7.74 -9.02 4.21
C ILE A 328 7.90 -8.95 2.69
N ASN A 329 6.95 -8.35 1.95
CA ASN A 329 7.09 -8.15 0.50
C ASN A 329 8.33 -7.30 0.17
N PHE A 330 8.56 -6.20 0.90
CA PHE A 330 9.75 -5.37 0.70
C PHE A 330 11.04 -6.12 1.03
N SER A 331 11.07 -6.95 2.08
CA SER A 331 12.19 -7.85 2.36
C SER A 331 12.41 -8.85 1.23
N ILE A 332 11.36 -9.46 0.68
CA ILE A 332 11.43 -10.39 -0.45
C ILE A 332 12.01 -9.70 -1.70
N MET A 333 11.53 -8.50 -2.03
CA MET A 333 12.06 -7.72 -3.15
C MET A 333 13.53 -7.38 -2.98
N ALA A 334 13.92 -6.93 -1.79
CA ALA A 334 15.30 -6.57 -1.48
C ALA A 334 16.24 -7.80 -1.54
N PHE A 335 15.79 -8.93 -0.99
CA PHE A 335 16.54 -10.18 -1.05
C PHE A 335 16.69 -10.71 -2.48
N THR A 336 15.60 -10.67 -3.26
CA THR A 336 15.61 -11.03 -4.68
C THR A 336 16.62 -10.18 -5.47
N TYR A 337 16.72 -8.88 -5.18
CA TYR A 337 17.73 -8.02 -5.79
C TYR A 337 19.17 -8.39 -5.38
N ILE A 338 19.40 -8.70 -4.10
CA ILE A 338 20.73 -9.17 -3.64
C ILE A 338 21.14 -10.43 -4.42
N ARG A 339 20.19 -11.33 -4.68
CA ARG A 339 20.42 -12.56 -5.45
C ARG A 339 20.66 -12.28 -6.93
N PHE A 340 19.85 -11.40 -7.54
CA PHE A 340 20.06 -10.91 -8.90
C PHE A 340 21.47 -10.31 -9.07
N LYS A 341 21.87 -9.39 -8.20
CA LYS A 341 23.19 -8.77 -8.28
C LYS A 341 24.32 -9.80 -8.17
N LYS A 342 24.21 -10.75 -7.24
CA LYS A 342 25.19 -11.84 -7.11
C LYS A 342 25.26 -12.71 -8.36
N ALA A 343 24.14 -12.95 -9.04
CA ALA A 343 24.11 -13.66 -10.31
C ALA A 343 24.80 -12.86 -11.42
N CYS A 344 24.53 -11.55 -11.52
CA CYS A 344 25.21 -10.67 -12.47
C CYS A 344 26.73 -10.69 -12.27
N ASP A 345 27.18 -10.54 -11.02
CA ASP A 345 28.61 -10.57 -10.68
C ASP A 345 29.25 -11.93 -11.02
N ALA A 346 28.55 -13.04 -10.78
CA ALA A 346 29.05 -14.40 -11.05
C ALA A 346 29.07 -14.77 -12.54
N GLN A 347 28.18 -14.19 -13.35
CA GLN A 347 28.05 -14.45 -14.78
C GLN A 347 28.73 -13.39 -15.67
N GLY A 348 29.39 -12.39 -15.06
CA GLY A 348 30.12 -11.34 -15.77
C GLY A 348 29.24 -10.24 -16.38
N LEU A 349 27.96 -10.15 -15.99
CA LEU A 349 27.07 -9.08 -16.43
C LEU A 349 27.37 -7.80 -15.64
N SER A 350 28.05 -6.84 -16.29
CA SER A 350 28.36 -5.55 -15.66
C SER A 350 27.09 -4.76 -15.35
N ARG A 351 27.01 -4.15 -14.15
CA ARG A 351 25.91 -3.25 -13.79
C ARG A 351 25.83 -2.00 -14.68
N ASP A 352 26.92 -1.65 -15.37
CA ASP A 352 26.93 -0.53 -16.31
C ASP A 352 26.25 -0.85 -17.65
N SER A 353 26.00 -2.15 -17.92
CA SER A 353 25.20 -2.58 -19.06
C SER A 353 23.69 -2.49 -18.80
N LEU A 354 23.26 -2.28 -17.55
CA LEU A 354 21.84 -2.23 -17.21
C LEU A 354 21.20 -0.93 -17.71
N PRO A 355 19.96 -0.96 -18.25
CA PRO A 355 19.26 0.24 -18.73
C PRO A 355 19.04 1.31 -17.65
N PHE A 356 19.00 0.89 -16.39
CA PHE A 356 18.91 1.78 -15.23
C PHE A 356 19.79 1.25 -14.11
N LYS A 357 20.53 2.16 -13.48
CA LYS A 357 21.42 1.88 -12.35
C LYS A 357 21.09 2.84 -11.20
N SER A 358 20.71 2.28 -10.06
CA SER A 358 20.48 3.02 -8.83
C SER A 358 21.79 3.19 -8.03
N PRO A 359 21.97 4.34 -7.36
CA PRO A 359 23.15 4.62 -6.56
C PRO A 359 23.19 3.73 -5.31
N TRP A 360 24.40 3.58 -4.74
CA TRP A 360 24.63 2.92 -3.44
C TRP A 360 24.19 1.45 -3.30
N GLN A 361 23.93 0.76 -4.40
CA GLN A 361 23.74 -0.69 -4.37
C GLN A 361 25.08 -1.41 -4.24
N PRO A 362 25.18 -2.49 -3.42
CA PRO A 362 24.08 -3.23 -2.79
C PRO A 362 23.74 -2.80 -1.35
N PHE A 363 24.34 -1.73 -0.82
CA PHE A 363 24.11 -1.30 0.57
C PHE A 363 22.63 -1.01 0.84
N LEU A 364 21.96 -0.30 -0.06
CA LEU A 364 20.53 0.00 0.05
C LEU A 364 19.67 -1.27 0.07
N ALA A 365 20.02 -2.30 -0.71
CA ALA A 365 19.30 -3.56 -0.71
C ALA A 365 19.43 -4.30 0.64
N TRP A 366 20.62 -4.32 1.23
CA TRP A 366 20.82 -4.91 2.56
C TRP A 366 20.10 -4.13 3.65
N TYR A 367 20.15 -2.80 3.60
CA TYR A 367 19.43 -1.94 4.53
C TYR A 367 17.91 -2.20 4.46
N ALA A 368 17.34 -2.23 3.24
CA ALA A 368 15.92 -2.52 3.06
C ALA A 368 15.55 -3.93 3.53
N PHE A 369 16.37 -4.94 3.20
CA PHE A 369 16.12 -6.32 3.61
C PHE A 369 16.08 -6.48 5.14
N VAL A 370 17.14 -6.03 5.81
CA VAL A 370 17.29 -6.17 7.28
C VAL A 370 16.29 -5.26 8.00
N GLY A 371 16.15 -4.01 7.55
CA GLY A 371 15.22 -3.04 8.16
C GLY A 371 13.77 -3.52 8.10
N CYS A 372 13.31 -3.95 6.92
CA CYS A 372 11.93 -4.44 6.78
C CYS A 372 11.72 -5.77 7.53
N ALA A 373 12.72 -6.66 7.56
CA ALA A 373 12.60 -7.93 8.27
C ALA A 373 12.52 -7.73 9.79
N ILE A 374 13.33 -6.83 10.35
CA ILE A 374 13.27 -6.46 11.77
C ILE A 374 11.93 -5.79 12.08
N MET A 375 11.51 -4.82 11.26
CA MET A 375 10.25 -4.10 11.47
C MET A 375 9.03 -5.03 11.39
N ALA A 376 9.06 -6.06 10.54
CA ALA A 376 7.97 -7.04 10.46
C ALA A 376 7.80 -7.82 11.78
N VAL A 377 8.89 -8.08 12.51
CA VAL A 377 8.86 -8.75 13.82
C VAL A 377 8.51 -7.77 14.93
N VAL A 378 9.07 -6.55 14.88
CA VAL A 378 8.86 -5.52 15.91
C VAL A 378 7.46 -4.90 15.81
N GLY A 379 6.79 -4.96 14.66
CA GLY A 379 5.49 -4.32 14.42
C GLY A 379 4.40 -4.63 15.47
N GLY A 380 4.42 -5.84 16.04
CA GLY A 380 3.48 -6.28 17.07
C GLY A 380 3.99 -6.17 18.51
N TYR A 381 5.10 -5.48 18.78
CA TYR A 381 5.79 -5.54 20.09
C TYR A 381 4.91 -5.15 21.29
N THR A 382 3.86 -4.36 21.06
CA THR A 382 2.96 -3.85 22.10
C THR A 382 2.23 -4.97 22.85
N VAL A 383 1.99 -6.13 22.21
CA VAL A 383 1.34 -7.29 22.84
C VAL A 383 2.21 -7.97 23.91
N PHE A 384 3.53 -7.76 23.85
CA PHE A 384 4.49 -8.31 24.82
C PHE A 384 4.73 -7.38 26.01
N LEU A 385 4.09 -6.20 26.04
CA LEU A 385 4.18 -5.31 27.19
C LEU A 385 3.34 -5.85 28.36
N PRO A 386 3.77 -5.66 29.63
CA PRO A 386 3.01 -6.12 30.79
C PRO A 386 1.58 -5.59 30.79
N GLY A 387 0.59 -6.49 30.88
CA GLY A 387 -0.83 -6.16 30.93
C GLY A 387 -1.47 -5.80 29.57
N LYS A 388 -0.78 -6.02 28.45
CA LYS A 388 -1.27 -5.68 27.09
C LYS A 388 -1.47 -6.89 26.17
N TRP A 389 -1.54 -8.08 26.74
CA TRP A 389 -1.80 -9.28 25.97
C TRP A 389 -3.21 -9.25 25.38
N ASP A 390 -3.29 -9.23 24.06
CA ASP A 390 -4.54 -9.28 23.31
C ASP A 390 -4.40 -10.30 22.17
N VAL A 391 -5.23 -11.34 22.20
CA VAL A 391 -5.14 -12.47 21.28
C VAL A 391 -5.43 -12.03 19.83
N PRO A 392 -6.50 -11.27 19.53
CA PRO A 392 -6.72 -10.75 18.18
C PRO A 392 -5.53 -9.93 17.66
N THR A 393 -5.02 -8.98 18.44
CA THR A 393 -3.87 -8.16 18.01
C THR A 393 -2.64 -9.01 17.74
N PHE A 394 -2.33 -9.99 18.60
CA PHE A 394 -1.21 -10.92 18.36
C PHE A 394 -1.40 -11.70 17.05
N LEU A 395 -2.59 -12.26 16.82
CA LEU A 395 -2.88 -13.00 15.59
C LEU A 395 -2.72 -12.10 14.36
N PHE A 396 -3.36 -10.93 14.32
CA PHE A 396 -3.26 -10.05 13.15
C PHE A 396 -1.84 -9.53 12.92
N SER A 397 -1.08 -9.20 13.97
CA SER A 397 0.31 -8.73 13.83
C SER A 397 1.29 -9.82 13.39
N TYR A 398 1.12 -11.08 13.79
CA TYR A 398 2.11 -12.14 13.58
C TYR A 398 1.69 -13.25 12.61
N THR A 399 0.44 -13.29 12.15
CA THR A 399 -0.04 -14.32 11.21
C THR A 399 0.84 -14.39 9.98
N MET A 400 1.11 -13.26 9.32
CA MET A 400 1.87 -13.27 8.06
C MET A 400 3.37 -13.52 8.28
N VAL A 401 3.90 -13.15 9.45
CA VAL A 401 5.26 -13.51 9.87
C VAL A 401 5.43 -15.02 9.99
N ALA A 402 4.38 -15.75 10.39
CA ALA A 402 4.39 -17.22 10.47
C ALA A 402 4.00 -17.91 9.17
N VAL A 403 2.96 -17.41 8.48
CA VAL A 403 2.41 -18.02 7.26
C VAL A 403 3.40 -17.98 6.11
N VAL A 404 4.16 -16.90 5.93
CA VAL A 404 5.11 -16.80 4.81
C VAL A 404 6.23 -17.84 4.89
N PRO A 405 6.94 -18.01 6.03
CA PRO A 405 7.87 -19.11 6.21
C PRO A 405 7.22 -20.48 6.07
N PHE A 406 5.99 -20.66 6.56
CA PHE A 406 5.27 -21.93 6.42
C PHE A 406 4.97 -22.26 4.96
N LEU A 407 4.51 -21.30 4.16
CA LEU A 407 4.28 -21.47 2.72
C LEU A 407 5.58 -21.78 1.98
N PHE A 408 6.66 -21.07 2.32
CA PHE A 408 7.98 -21.31 1.75
C PHE A 408 8.48 -22.73 2.05
N ILE A 409 8.49 -23.14 3.32
CA ILE A 409 8.94 -24.46 3.76
C ILE A 409 8.03 -25.56 3.21
N GLY A 410 6.71 -25.37 3.27
CA GLY A 410 5.72 -26.33 2.77
C GLY A 410 5.89 -26.61 1.28
N TRP A 411 6.02 -25.57 0.46
CA TRP A 411 6.28 -25.75 -0.97
C TRP A 411 7.64 -26.40 -1.22
N LYS A 412 8.67 -25.96 -0.50
CA LYS A 412 10.03 -26.48 -0.62
C LYS A 412 10.11 -27.97 -0.29
N VAL A 413 9.41 -28.43 0.74
CA VAL A 413 9.36 -29.86 1.12
C VAL A 413 8.54 -30.66 0.10
N PHE A 414 7.39 -30.16 -0.33
CA PHE A 414 6.49 -30.88 -1.25
C PHE A 414 7.06 -31.00 -2.67
N LYS A 415 7.61 -29.91 -3.21
CA LYS A 415 8.18 -29.85 -4.57
C LYS A 415 9.70 -30.07 -4.61
N ARG A 416 10.36 -30.20 -3.45
CA ARG A 416 11.82 -30.41 -3.31
C ARG A 416 12.64 -29.37 -4.07
N THR A 417 12.19 -28.12 -4.05
CA THR A 417 12.87 -27.02 -4.74
C THR A 417 14.17 -26.65 -4.03
N ARG A 418 15.08 -25.99 -4.75
CA ARG A 418 16.42 -25.65 -4.27
C ARG A 418 16.68 -24.17 -4.50
N PHE A 419 17.45 -23.56 -3.60
CA PHE A 419 18.00 -22.24 -3.88
C PHE A 419 18.95 -22.35 -5.06
N LEU A 420 18.70 -21.55 -6.09
CA LEU A 420 19.54 -21.50 -7.28
C LEU A 420 20.93 -20.99 -6.90
N LYS A 421 22.00 -21.55 -7.47
CA LYS A 421 23.33 -20.93 -7.34
C LYS A 421 23.39 -19.68 -8.22
N PRO A 422 24.20 -18.66 -7.88
CA PRO A 422 24.33 -17.45 -8.71
C PRO A 422 24.67 -17.74 -10.19
N THR A 423 25.40 -18.82 -10.47
CA THR A 423 25.74 -19.27 -11.84
C THR A 423 24.60 -20.00 -12.55
N GLU A 424 23.60 -20.50 -11.82
CA GLU A 424 22.44 -21.24 -12.34
C GLU A 424 21.22 -20.33 -12.53
N VAL A 425 21.28 -19.10 -12.01
CA VAL A 425 20.20 -18.12 -12.15
C VAL A 425 20.06 -17.70 -13.62
N ASP A 426 18.85 -17.81 -14.15
CA ASP A 426 18.58 -17.38 -15.51
C ASP A 426 18.43 -15.85 -15.59
N LEU A 427 19.39 -15.19 -16.23
CA LEU A 427 19.36 -13.75 -16.52
C LEU A 427 18.91 -13.42 -17.96
N MET A 428 18.93 -14.39 -18.89
CA MET A 428 18.87 -14.13 -20.34
C MET A 428 17.54 -14.53 -20.98
N GLN A 429 16.79 -15.49 -20.41
CA GLN A 429 15.49 -15.89 -20.92
C GLN A 429 14.53 -14.68 -21.05
N ASP A 430 13.83 -14.58 -22.17
CA ASP A 430 12.94 -13.47 -22.56
C ASP A 430 13.66 -12.12 -22.81
N LEU A 431 14.98 -12.04 -22.67
CA LEU A 431 15.73 -10.80 -22.87
C LEU A 431 15.81 -10.40 -24.34
N ASP A 432 16.01 -11.38 -25.24
CA ASP A 432 16.18 -11.16 -26.68
C ASP A 432 14.95 -10.50 -27.32
N GLU A 433 13.75 -10.98 -26.95
CA GLU A 433 12.48 -10.42 -27.41
C GLU A 433 12.32 -8.95 -26.97
N ILE A 434 12.71 -8.65 -25.72
CA ILE A 434 12.66 -7.28 -25.18
C ILE A 434 13.70 -6.39 -25.84
N GLU A 435 14.90 -6.90 -26.13
CA GLU A 435 15.93 -6.17 -26.85
C GLU A 435 15.50 -5.85 -28.28
N GLU A 436 14.94 -6.81 -29.00
CA GLU A 436 14.41 -6.62 -30.34
C GLU A 436 13.28 -5.58 -30.33
N TYR A 437 12.32 -5.71 -29.42
CA TYR A 437 11.25 -4.73 -29.24
C TYR A 437 11.81 -3.32 -28.96
N THR A 438 12.80 -3.21 -28.06
CA THR A 438 13.42 -1.92 -27.70
C THR A 438 14.16 -1.29 -28.89
N ARG A 439 14.84 -2.10 -29.72
CA ARG A 439 15.56 -1.61 -30.92
C ARG A 439 14.61 -1.13 -32.01
N ASN A 440 13.47 -1.79 -32.15
CA ASN A 440 12.46 -1.50 -33.17
C ASN A 440 11.41 -0.47 -32.71
N PHE A 441 11.45 -0.03 -31.45
CA PHE A 441 10.48 0.92 -30.90
C PHE A 441 10.60 2.30 -31.55
N VAL A 442 9.54 2.74 -32.23
CA VAL A 442 9.42 4.07 -32.81
C VAL A 442 8.57 4.94 -31.87
N PRO A 443 9.13 6.00 -31.26
CA PRO A 443 8.37 6.85 -30.35
C PRO A 443 7.27 7.60 -31.10
N GLN A 444 6.02 7.45 -30.66
CA GLN A 444 4.92 8.27 -31.18
C GLN A 444 4.97 9.67 -30.56
N PRO A 445 4.89 10.76 -31.36
CA PRO A 445 4.81 12.11 -30.81
C PRO A 445 3.46 12.32 -30.09
N PRO A 446 3.42 13.11 -29.02
CA PRO A 446 2.18 13.41 -28.31
C PRO A 446 1.20 14.09 -29.26
N ARG A 447 -0.05 13.63 -29.29
CA ARG A 447 -1.07 14.07 -30.26
C ARG A 447 -1.54 15.48 -29.93
N ASN A 448 -1.59 15.85 -28.66
CA ASN A 448 -2.12 17.14 -28.19
C ASN A 448 -1.27 17.80 -27.09
N THR A 449 -1.45 19.11 -26.89
CA THR A 449 -0.79 19.89 -25.82
C THR A 449 -1.09 19.35 -24.42
N VAL A 450 -2.29 18.82 -24.21
CA VAL A 450 -2.67 18.17 -22.93
C VAL A 450 -1.85 16.92 -22.70
N GLU A 451 -1.73 16.05 -23.70
CA GLU A 451 -0.90 14.83 -23.63
C GLU A 451 0.57 15.17 -23.41
N LYS A 452 1.06 16.24 -24.04
CA LYS A 452 2.43 16.75 -23.81
C LYS A 452 2.66 17.28 -22.39
N ILE A 453 1.63 17.87 -21.77
CA ILE A 453 1.69 18.31 -20.36
C ILE A 453 1.62 17.09 -19.45
N LEU A 454 0.73 16.13 -19.74
CA LEU A 454 0.60 14.88 -18.99
C LEU A 454 1.90 14.08 -19.03
N ASP A 455 2.51 13.86 -20.19
CA ASP A 455 3.82 13.19 -20.37
C ASP A 455 4.99 13.89 -19.66
N LYS A 456 4.83 15.18 -19.35
CA LYS A 456 5.85 15.96 -18.63
C LYS A 456 5.59 15.98 -17.13
N MET A 457 4.35 15.76 -16.71
CA MET A 457 3.91 15.72 -15.31
C MET A 457 3.91 14.30 -14.74
N PHE A 458 3.66 13.29 -15.57
CA PHE A 458 3.59 11.86 -15.26
C PHE A 458 4.70 11.11 -16.01
#